data_AF-A0A0V0GWW9-F1
#
_entry.id   AF-A0A0V0GWW9-F1
#
_cell.length_a   1.000
_cell.length_b   1.000
_cell.length_c   1.000
_cell.angle_alpha   90.00
_cell.angle_beta   90.00
_cell.angle_gamma   90.00
#
_symmetry.space_group_name_H-M   'P 1'
#
loop_
_entity.id
_entity.type
_entity.pdbx_description
1 polymer ?
#
loop_
_entity_poly.entity_id
_entity_poly.type
_entity_poly.pdbx_seq_one_letter_code
_entity_poly.pdbx_strand_id
1 'polypeptide(L)'
;MKNENVVKDVVNHHWKMHFVDFYNCWNDYQKQNSTQVFILCDKSKDANLILISFRGTEPFDADDWITDFDYSWYEVPKIGKLHMGFLEALGLGSRVNVSTFHEHLFDKNVDVTIAHPERKTAYYTVRSKLKSLLKEHENARFVVTGHS
;
A
#
# COMPACT_ATOMS: atom_id res chain seq x y z
N MET A 1 -11.90 -10.78 -5.20
CA MET A 1 -12.99 -10.64 -6.19
C MET A 1 -14.23 -9.96 -5.63
N LYS A 2 -14.85 -10.43 -4.52
CA LYS A 2 -16.06 -9.77 -3.97
C LYS A 2 -15.86 -8.29 -3.63
N ASN A 3 -14.79 -7.95 -2.91
CA ASN A 3 -14.50 -6.56 -2.51
C ASN A 3 -14.20 -5.66 -3.72
N GLU A 4 -13.41 -6.14 -4.68
CA GLU A 4 -13.07 -5.41 -5.91
C GLU A 4 -14.31 -5.02 -6.71
N ASN A 5 -15.24 -5.97 -6.94
CA ASN A 5 -16.46 -5.68 -7.70
C ASN A 5 -17.32 -4.62 -7.01
N VAL A 6 -17.46 -4.70 -5.68
CA VAL A 6 -18.19 -3.70 -4.89
C VAL A 6 -17.51 -2.33 -4.98
N VAL A 7 -16.18 -2.28 -4.80
CA VAL A 7 -15.42 -1.02 -4.91
C VAL A 7 -15.56 -0.42 -6.30
N LYS A 8 -15.38 -1.22 -7.35
CA LYS A 8 -15.51 -0.77 -8.74
C LYS A 8 -16.89 -0.21 -9.03
N ASP A 9 -17.93 -0.87 -8.55
CA ASP A 9 -19.32 -0.42 -8.71
C ASP A 9 -19.58 0.91 -8.00
N VAL A 10 -19.17 1.03 -6.74
CA VAL A 10 -19.29 2.27 -5.96
C VAL A 10 -18.55 3.42 -6.63
N VAL A 11 -17.29 3.21 -7.01
CA VAL A 11 -16.45 4.26 -7.61
C VAL A 11 -17.05 4.74 -8.94
N ASN A 12 -17.39 3.81 -9.83
CA ASN A 12 -17.83 4.17 -11.18
C ASN A 12 -19.28 4.66 -11.21
N HIS A 13 -20.20 4.01 -10.51
CA HIS A 13 -21.63 4.28 -10.65
C HIS A 13 -22.19 5.21 -9.58
N HIS A 14 -21.69 5.13 -8.35
CA HIS A 14 -22.19 5.96 -7.25
C HIS A 14 -21.42 7.27 -7.11
N TRP A 15 -20.08 7.21 -7.11
CA TRP A 15 -19.23 8.40 -7.01
C TRP A 15 -18.97 9.07 -8.35
N LYS A 16 -19.23 8.36 -9.46
CA LYS A 16 -19.00 8.84 -10.83
C LYS A 16 -17.54 9.25 -11.06
N MET A 17 -16.62 8.49 -10.46
CA MET A 17 -15.17 8.62 -10.59
C MET A 17 -14.62 7.49 -11.47
N HIS A 18 -13.32 7.48 -11.73
CA HIS A 18 -12.66 6.44 -12.51
C HIS A 18 -11.97 5.43 -11.62
N PHE A 19 -12.52 4.22 -11.53
CA PHE A 19 -11.82 3.09 -10.93
C PHE A 19 -10.60 2.72 -11.76
N VAL A 20 -9.42 2.72 -11.15
CA VAL A 20 -8.16 2.37 -11.82
C VAL A 20 -7.86 0.89 -11.64
N ASP A 21 -7.70 0.43 -10.39
CA ASP A 21 -7.32 -0.95 -10.11
C ASP A 21 -7.55 -1.32 -8.63
N PHE A 22 -7.61 -2.62 -8.34
CA PHE A 22 -7.67 -3.19 -7.00
C PHE A 22 -6.59 -4.25 -6.85
N TYR A 23 -5.87 -4.20 -5.74
CA TYR A 23 -4.81 -5.13 -5.43
C TYR A 23 -5.04 -5.84 -4.11
N ASN A 24 -4.68 -7.12 -4.12
CA ASN A 24 -4.53 -7.92 -2.91
C ASN A 24 -3.07 -8.36 -2.82
N CYS A 25 -2.30 -7.65 -2.02
CA CYS A 25 -0.84 -7.72 -1.99
C CYS A 25 -0.32 -8.57 -0.84
N TRP A 26 0.89 -9.10 -1.01
CA TRP A 26 1.61 -9.87 -0.02
C TRP A 26 1.89 -9.04 1.23
N ASN A 27 1.56 -9.62 2.38
CA ASN A 27 1.82 -9.09 3.72
C ASN A 27 2.86 -10.00 4.40
N ASP A 28 4.01 -9.43 4.77
CA ASP A 28 5.10 -10.19 5.38
C ASP A 28 4.85 -10.59 6.83
N TYR A 29 3.90 -9.98 7.52
CA TYR A 29 3.48 -10.40 8.85
C TYR A 29 2.59 -11.64 8.76
N GLN A 30 1.49 -11.55 8.00
CA GLN A 30 0.50 -12.62 7.89
C GLN A 30 0.91 -13.75 6.92
N LYS A 31 1.99 -13.57 6.15
CA LYS A 31 2.50 -14.53 5.15
C LYS A 31 1.44 -14.95 4.13
N GLN A 32 0.60 -14.01 3.72
CA GLN A 32 -0.45 -14.21 2.72
C GLN A 32 -0.77 -12.90 1.99
N ASN A 33 -1.58 -12.99 0.93
CA ASN A 33 -2.10 -11.82 0.22
C ASN A 33 -3.32 -11.26 0.96
N SER A 34 -3.08 -10.30 1.86
CA SER A 34 -4.11 -9.70 2.72
C SER A 34 -4.09 -8.18 2.74
N THR A 35 -3.01 -7.54 2.29
CA THR A 35 -2.97 -6.07 2.20
C THR A 35 -3.76 -5.63 0.98
N GLN A 36 -4.98 -5.12 1.22
CA GLN A 36 -5.89 -4.69 0.17
C GLN A 36 -5.79 -3.19 -0.06
N VAL A 37 -5.64 -2.80 -1.32
CA VAL A 37 -5.58 -1.40 -1.74
C VAL A 37 -6.29 -1.23 -3.06
N PHE A 38 -7.02 -0.13 -3.22
CA PHE A 38 -7.57 0.27 -4.52
C PHE A 38 -7.13 1.68 -4.88
N ILE A 39 -7.10 1.95 -6.17
CA ILE A 39 -6.74 3.25 -6.72
C ILE A 39 -7.90 3.74 -7.59
N LEU A 40 -8.23 5.02 -7.46
CA LEU A 40 -9.16 5.71 -8.33
C LEU A 40 -8.60 7.07 -8.75
N CYS A 41 -9.16 7.60 -9.83
CA CYS A 41 -8.95 8.98 -10.27
C CYS A 41 -10.28 9.73 -10.29
N ASP A 42 -10.26 11.06 -10.15
CA ASP A 42 -11.47 11.88 -10.33
C ASP A 42 -12.01 11.78 -11.77
N LYS A 43 -11.13 11.55 -12.74
CA LYS A 43 -11.45 11.38 -14.17
C LYS A 43 -10.56 10.31 -14.80
N SER A 44 -10.99 9.76 -15.94
CA SER A 44 -10.21 8.76 -16.70
C SER A 44 -9.11 9.36 -17.59
N LYS A 45 -9.15 10.67 -17.86
CA LYS A 45 -8.15 11.42 -18.62
C LYS A 45 -7.94 12.77 -17.94
N ASP A 46 -6.71 13.26 -17.97
CA ASP A 46 -6.32 14.55 -17.37
C ASP A 46 -6.89 14.73 -15.95
N ALA A 47 -6.73 13.68 -15.13
CA ALA A 47 -7.19 13.66 -13.75
C ALA A 47 -6.49 14.77 -12.95
N ASN A 48 -7.21 15.36 -11.99
CA ASN A 48 -6.63 16.28 -11.01
C ASN A 48 -6.27 15.57 -9.72
N LEU A 49 -6.89 14.42 -9.45
CA LEU A 49 -6.73 13.68 -8.22
C LEU A 49 -6.56 12.20 -8.50
N ILE A 50 -5.51 11.61 -7.92
CA ILE A 50 -5.32 10.17 -7.77
C ILE A 50 -5.50 9.83 -6.29
N LEU A 51 -6.46 8.98 -5.95
CA LEU A 51 -6.69 8.52 -4.58
C LEU A 51 -6.27 7.07 -4.46
N ILE A 52 -5.42 6.80 -3.47
CA ILE A 52 -4.96 5.46 -3.10
C ILE A 52 -5.54 5.15 -1.72
N SER A 53 -6.37 4.11 -1.63
CA SER A 53 -7.05 3.76 -0.39
C SER A 53 -6.68 2.34 0.06
N PHE A 54 -6.06 2.25 1.23
CA PHE A 54 -5.79 0.98 1.91
C PHE A 54 -7.00 0.58 2.77
N ARG A 55 -7.35 -0.71 2.75
CA ARG A 55 -8.35 -1.27 3.66
C ARG A 55 -7.76 -1.33 5.07
N GLY A 56 -8.57 -0.96 6.07
CA GLY A 56 -8.27 -1.21 7.48
C GLY A 56 -8.29 -2.67 7.87
N THR A 57 -7.77 -2.93 9.06
CA THR A 57 -7.84 -4.23 9.72
C THR A 57 -9.22 -4.41 10.35
N GLU A 58 -9.63 -5.66 10.63
CA GLU A 58 -10.88 -5.89 11.35
C GLU A 58 -10.72 -5.53 12.83
N PRO A 59 -11.78 -5.12 13.56
CA PRO A 59 -11.66 -4.60 14.91
C PRO A 59 -10.96 -5.53 15.91
N PHE A 60 -11.05 -6.85 15.71
CA PHE A 60 -10.36 -7.84 16.55
C PHE A 60 -8.84 -7.85 16.34
N ASP A 61 -8.35 -7.52 15.14
CA ASP A 61 -6.92 -7.36 14.88
C ASP A 61 -6.42 -5.98 15.34
N ALA A 62 -7.31 -5.00 15.53
CA ALA A 62 -6.95 -3.64 15.95
C ALA A 62 -6.46 -3.59 17.41
N ASP A 63 -7.04 -4.41 18.29
CA ASP A 63 -6.62 -4.52 19.70
C ASP A 63 -5.24 -5.21 19.83
N ASP A 64 -5.00 -6.25 19.03
CA ASP A 64 -3.68 -6.90 18.90
C ASP A 64 -2.65 -5.94 18.29
N TRP A 65 -3.07 -5.12 17.30
CA TRP A 65 -2.26 -4.05 16.74
C TRP A 65 -1.86 -3.02 17.77
N ILE A 66 -2.78 -2.50 18.59
CA ILE A 66 -2.47 -1.47 19.61
C ILE A 66 -1.44 -1.98 20.60
N THR A 67 -1.55 -3.24 21.02
CA THR A 67 -0.62 -3.83 21.99
C THR A 67 0.77 -4.07 21.36
N ASP A 68 0.84 -4.55 20.11
CA ASP A 68 2.10 -4.71 19.37
C ASP A 68 2.72 -3.38 18.91
N PHE A 69 1.89 -2.33 18.76
CA PHE A 69 2.28 -0.99 18.29
C PHE A 69 3.24 -0.29 19.23
N ASP A 70 3.03 -0.46 20.53
CA ASP A 70 3.88 0.17 21.54
C ASP A 70 5.29 -0.44 21.59
N TYR A 71 5.45 -1.73 21.20
CA TYR A 71 6.70 -2.46 21.38
C TYR A 71 7.57 -2.61 20.12
N SER A 72 7.08 -2.35 18.91
CA SER A 72 7.79 -2.69 17.65
C SER A 72 8.05 -1.50 16.70
N TRP A 73 9.11 -0.73 17.00
CA TRP A 73 9.54 0.43 16.22
C TRP A 73 10.84 0.19 15.44
N TYR A 74 10.87 0.60 14.18
CA TYR A 74 12.07 0.71 13.35
C TYR A 74 12.52 2.16 13.25
N GLU A 75 13.73 2.45 13.73
CA GLU A 75 14.27 3.81 13.71
C GLU A 75 15.00 4.12 12.40
N VAL A 76 14.60 5.22 11.78
CA VAL A 76 15.11 5.72 10.51
C VAL A 76 15.88 7.01 10.81
N PRO A 77 17.23 7.01 10.71
CA PRO A 77 18.03 8.16 11.10
C PRO A 77 17.56 9.44 10.41
N LYS A 78 17.36 10.50 11.19
CA LYS A 78 16.89 11.84 10.74
C LYS A 78 15.43 11.92 10.24
N ILE A 79 14.70 10.81 10.17
CA ILE A 79 13.27 10.79 9.79
C ILE A 79 12.39 10.53 11.01
N GLY A 80 12.77 9.59 11.87
CA GLY A 80 12.03 9.23 13.08
C GLY A 80 11.78 7.74 13.18
N LYS A 81 10.71 7.36 13.89
CA LYS A 81 10.33 5.95 14.12
C LYS A 81 9.18 5.54 13.20
N LEU A 82 9.33 4.40 12.55
CA LEU A 82 8.29 3.74 11.76
C LEU A 82 7.82 2.49 12.51
N HIS A 83 6.52 2.22 12.51
CA HIS A 83 6.01 0.99 13.11
C HIS A 83 6.32 -0.20 12.20
N MET A 84 6.91 -1.26 12.77
CA MET A 84 7.39 -2.41 12.00
C MET A 84 6.24 -3.17 11.34
N GLY A 85 5.08 -3.28 12.00
CA GLY A 85 3.90 -3.93 11.42
C GLY A 85 3.39 -3.25 10.13
N PHE A 86 3.55 -1.93 9.99
CA PHE A 86 3.21 -1.26 8.73
C PHE A 86 4.21 -1.59 7.61
N LEU A 87 5.50 -1.67 7.94
CA LEU A 87 6.52 -2.08 6.96
C LEU A 87 6.26 -3.52 6.48
N GLU A 88 5.88 -4.41 7.41
CA GLU A 88 5.49 -5.79 7.10
C GLU A 88 4.21 -5.85 6.24
N ALA A 89 3.18 -5.07 6.58
CA ALA A 89 1.95 -5.00 5.81
C ALA A 89 2.17 -4.43 4.40
N LEU A 90 3.14 -3.52 4.23
CA LEU A 90 3.55 -3.01 2.93
C LEU A 90 4.37 -4.01 2.11
N GLY A 91 4.81 -5.11 2.73
CA GLY A 91 5.67 -6.14 2.14
C GLY A 91 7.10 -5.67 1.96
N LEU A 92 7.64 -4.93 2.94
CA LEU A 92 9.00 -4.42 2.95
C LEU A 92 9.95 -5.33 3.76
N GLY A 93 9.57 -6.58 4.02
CA GLY A 93 10.34 -7.50 4.84
C GLY A 93 9.72 -7.74 6.21
N SER A 94 10.51 -8.23 7.17
CA SER A 94 9.97 -8.69 8.46
C SER A 94 10.82 -8.31 9.66
N ARG A 95 10.20 -8.23 10.84
CA ARG A 95 10.88 -7.96 12.11
C ARG A 95 11.94 -8.99 12.50
N VAL A 96 11.85 -10.20 11.95
CA VAL A 96 12.88 -11.25 12.12
C VAL A 96 14.15 -10.93 11.32
N ASN A 97 14.03 -10.21 10.21
CA ASN A 97 15.15 -9.81 9.37
C ASN A 97 15.10 -8.29 9.09
N VAL A 98 15.43 -7.50 10.09
CA VAL A 98 15.31 -6.03 10.07
C VAL A 98 16.18 -5.37 8.98
N SER A 99 17.23 -6.04 8.48
CA SER A 99 18.05 -5.49 7.39
C SER A 99 17.24 -5.28 6.10
N THR A 100 16.22 -6.12 5.87
CA THR A 100 15.32 -5.99 4.71
C THR A 100 14.61 -4.63 4.70
N PHE A 101 14.15 -4.13 5.85
CA PHE A 101 13.59 -2.78 5.93
C PHE A 101 14.58 -1.71 5.47
N HIS A 102 15.83 -1.81 5.90
CA HIS A 102 16.87 -0.87 5.49
C HIS A 102 17.12 -0.92 3.98
N GLU A 103 17.27 -2.12 3.42
CA GLU A 103 17.48 -2.35 2.00
C GLU A 103 16.35 -1.72 1.16
N HIS A 104 15.09 -1.94 1.53
CA HIS A 104 13.96 -1.40 0.76
C HIS A 104 13.71 0.11 0.95
N LEU A 105 14.03 0.67 2.12
CA LEU A 105 13.77 2.09 2.41
C LEU A 105 14.88 3.01 1.88
N PHE A 106 16.14 2.57 1.91
CA PHE A 106 17.28 3.43 1.62
C PHE A 106 18.03 3.05 0.36
N ASP A 107 18.00 1.78 -0.05
CA ASP A 107 18.77 1.33 -1.18
C ASP A 107 17.97 1.47 -2.48
N LYS A 108 18.21 2.57 -3.19
CA LYS A 108 17.42 3.01 -4.35
C LYS A 108 17.48 2.04 -5.54
N ASN A 109 18.38 1.07 -5.50
CA ASN A 109 18.64 0.10 -6.57
C ASN A 109 17.99 -1.28 -6.34
N VAL A 110 17.24 -1.48 -5.25
CA VAL A 110 16.53 -2.74 -5.04
C VAL A 110 15.26 -2.73 -5.89
N ASP A 111 15.36 -3.31 -7.08
CA ASP A 111 14.20 -3.73 -7.84
C ASP A 111 13.69 -5.05 -7.26
N VAL A 112 12.79 -4.94 -6.28
CA VAL A 112 12.26 -6.10 -5.52
C VAL A 112 11.50 -7.08 -6.40
N THR A 113 11.08 -6.61 -7.58
CA THR A 113 10.53 -7.49 -8.61
C THR A 113 11.52 -8.57 -9.04
N ILE A 114 12.83 -8.39 -8.81
CA ILE A 114 13.90 -9.33 -9.14
C ILE A 114 14.17 -10.31 -7.99
N ALA A 115 14.04 -9.88 -6.72
CA ALA A 115 14.37 -10.73 -5.57
C ALA A 115 13.28 -11.77 -5.24
N HIS A 116 12.01 -11.41 -5.40
CA HIS A 116 10.86 -12.30 -5.17
C HIS A 116 9.74 -11.98 -6.18
N PRO A 117 9.90 -12.32 -7.47
CA PRO A 117 8.94 -12.01 -8.55
C PRO A 117 7.52 -12.55 -8.29
N GLU A 118 7.39 -13.56 -7.44
CA GLU A 118 6.12 -14.17 -7.04
C GLU A 118 5.34 -13.35 -5.99
N ARG A 119 5.98 -12.39 -5.29
CA ARG A 119 5.35 -11.58 -4.24
C ARG A 119 5.10 -10.15 -4.70
N LYS A 120 3.86 -9.89 -5.13
CA LYS A 120 3.39 -8.51 -5.36
C LYS A 120 3.14 -7.82 -4.02
N THR A 121 4.12 -7.07 -3.55
CA THR A 121 4.03 -6.30 -2.30
C THR A 121 3.28 -4.99 -2.52
N ALA A 122 2.62 -4.47 -1.48
CA ALA A 122 1.79 -3.29 -1.62
C ALA A 122 2.62 -2.04 -1.96
N TYR A 123 3.80 -1.88 -1.34
CA TYR A 123 4.67 -0.74 -1.60
C TYR A 123 5.08 -0.63 -3.07
N TYR A 124 5.62 -1.71 -3.66
CA TYR A 124 6.10 -1.66 -5.04
C TYR A 124 4.95 -1.61 -6.06
N THR A 125 3.84 -2.30 -5.78
CA THR A 125 2.65 -2.26 -6.64
C THR A 125 2.08 -0.85 -6.73
N VAL A 126 1.84 -0.21 -5.58
CA VAL A 126 1.32 1.16 -5.51
C VAL A 126 2.32 2.16 -6.09
N ARG A 127 3.61 2.08 -5.71
CA ARG A 127 4.64 2.99 -6.22
C ARG A 127 4.77 2.93 -7.75
N SER A 128 4.74 1.73 -8.34
CA SER A 128 4.82 1.54 -9.78
C SER A 128 3.58 2.10 -10.49
N LYS A 129 2.37 1.75 -10.01
CA LYS A 129 1.14 2.25 -10.61
C LYS A 129 1.00 3.77 -10.47
N LEU A 130 1.30 4.34 -9.30
CA LEU A 130 1.27 5.78 -9.07
C LEU A 130 2.24 6.52 -10.00
N LYS A 131 3.48 6.01 -10.18
CA LYS A 131 4.42 6.59 -11.15
C LYS A 131 3.87 6.58 -12.59
N SER A 132 3.15 5.54 -12.98
CA SER A 132 2.49 5.48 -14.29
C SER A 132 1.39 6.52 -14.40
N LEU A 133 0.52 6.62 -13.39
CA LEU A 133 -0.59 7.57 -13.38
C LEU A 133 -0.13 9.03 -13.35
N LEU A 134 0.95 9.35 -12.64
CA LEU A 134 1.51 10.70 -12.63
C LEU A 134 2.14 11.11 -13.97
N LYS A 135 2.55 10.14 -14.80
CA LYS A 135 2.96 10.40 -16.19
C LYS A 135 1.76 10.59 -17.11
N GLU A 136 0.68 9.84 -16.88
CA GLU A 136 -0.55 9.91 -17.66
C GLU A 136 -1.38 11.16 -17.33
N HIS A 137 -1.32 11.62 -16.07
CA HIS A 137 -2.04 12.76 -15.55
C HIS A 137 -1.04 13.75 -14.94
N GLU A 138 -0.33 14.48 -15.80
CA GLU A 138 0.82 15.31 -15.42
C GLU A 138 0.51 16.38 -14.35
N ASN A 139 -0.75 16.84 -14.29
CA ASN A 139 -1.21 17.85 -13.32
C ASN A 139 -1.88 17.25 -12.07
N ALA A 140 -2.00 15.92 -11.99
CA ALA A 140 -2.67 15.27 -10.88
C ALA A 140 -1.89 15.41 -9.58
N ARG A 141 -2.62 15.68 -8.50
CA ARG A 141 -2.14 15.46 -7.14
C ARG A 141 -2.57 14.08 -6.68
N PHE A 142 -1.87 13.51 -5.72
CA PHE A 142 -2.27 12.23 -5.13
C PHE A 142 -2.52 12.35 -3.63
N VAL A 143 -3.42 11.50 -3.14
CA VAL A 143 -3.73 11.34 -1.72
C VAL A 143 -3.66 9.85 -1.39
N VAL A 144 -3.00 9.53 -0.30
CA VAL A 144 -3.01 8.18 0.29
C VAL A 144 -3.88 8.22 1.53
N THR A 145 -4.84 7.30 1.62
CA THR A 145 -5.78 7.21 2.73
C THR A 145 -5.99 5.75 3.15
N GLY A 146 -6.58 5.58 4.31
CA GLY A 146 -6.97 4.31 4.91
C GLY A 146 -7.63 4.60 6.25
N HIS A 147 -8.54 3.73 6.65
CA HIS A 147 -9.21 3.81 7.95
C HIS A 147 -9.05 2.46 8.61
N SER A 148 -8.58 2.43 9.86
CA SER A 148 -8.44 1.21 10.67
C SER A 148 -9.77 0.71 11.22
#